data_AF-A0A9R1KJF1-F1
#
_entry.id   AF-A0A9R1KJF1-F1
#
_cell.length_a   1.000
_cell.length_b   1.000
_cell.length_c   1.000
_cell.angle_alpha   90.00
_cell.angle_beta   90.00
_cell.angle_gamma   90.00
#
_symmetry.space_group_name_H-M   'P 1'
#
loop_
_entity.id
_entity.type
_entity.pdbx_description
1 polymer ?
#
loop_
_entity_poly.entity_id
_entity_poly.type
_entity_poly.pdbx_seq_one_letter_code
_entity_poly.pdbx_strand_id
1 'polypeptide(L)'
;MGFLDFPFVAGTEGDPRRFPGHGEVLRYLEAFARRFDLHGLVRLQTEVVSVRRRVDGAGAAGWSVSYCSTKLASVGNEVEEEVFDAVVVCNGHFTEPRLADIAGIDGWPGKQMHSHSYRVPDPFHGQVVVVVGYRSSGFDISREIAGVAREVHVADRSLPSADSTCETARCDNLSFHPVIERAEEDGGVVFQDGTRVKADVIIHCAGYKYNYPFLSDDHSVISVDDNRVGPLYKHVFPPHLAPHILFIGLPFKGILFSMFQLQSNWVAGVLSGRIELPSQEEMMRDVALFYSELEARGCPKRYTHDLGGGTTYEYDD
;
A
#
# COMPACT_ATOMS: atom_id res chain seq x y z
N MET A 1 1.83 -5.22 -17.09
CA MET A 1 2.15 -5.54 -15.70
C MET A 1 3.47 -6.27 -15.57
N GLY A 2 3.89 -7.14 -16.51
CA GLY A 2 5.11 -7.94 -16.31
C GLY A 2 6.41 -7.13 -16.13
N PHE A 3 7.41 -7.79 -15.55
CA PHE A 3 8.80 -7.37 -15.52
C PHE A 3 9.35 -7.18 -16.95
N LEU A 4 10.35 -6.31 -17.09
CA LEU A 4 10.93 -5.87 -18.37
C LEU A 4 11.53 -7.03 -19.18
N ASP A 5 12.16 -7.98 -18.50
CA ASP A 5 12.82 -9.16 -19.07
C ASP A 5 12.06 -10.47 -18.82
N PHE A 6 10.85 -10.40 -18.24
CA PHE A 6 9.97 -11.54 -18.04
C PHE A 6 8.53 -11.16 -18.41
N PRO A 7 8.18 -11.19 -19.71
CA PRO A 7 6.89 -10.69 -20.19
C PRO A 7 5.70 -11.43 -19.58
N PHE A 8 4.69 -10.66 -19.14
CA PHE A 8 3.41 -11.23 -18.70
C PHE A 8 2.48 -11.41 -19.91
N VAL A 9 2.62 -12.55 -20.56
CA VAL A 9 1.86 -12.93 -21.77
C VAL A 9 0.86 -14.03 -21.44
N ALA A 10 -0.27 -14.03 -22.15
CA ALA A 10 -1.26 -15.09 -22.00
C ALA A 10 -0.65 -16.44 -22.46
N GLY A 11 -0.67 -17.42 -21.55
CA GLY A 11 -0.27 -18.80 -21.85
C GLY A 11 -1.39 -19.60 -22.52
N THR A 12 -1.10 -20.86 -22.82
CA THR A 12 -2.11 -21.85 -23.26
C THR A 12 -2.93 -22.40 -22.08
N GLU A 13 -2.46 -22.19 -20.85
CA GLU A 13 -3.11 -22.55 -19.60
C GLU A 13 -3.34 -21.29 -18.76
N GLY A 14 -4.44 -21.23 -18.01
CA GLY A 14 -4.75 -20.10 -17.12
C GLY A 14 -5.83 -19.16 -17.66
N ASP A 15 -5.79 -17.91 -17.21
CA ASP A 15 -6.76 -16.87 -17.56
C ASP A 15 -6.21 -16.01 -18.72
N PRO A 16 -6.74 -16.16 -19.96
CA PRO A 16 -6.18 -15.51 -21.13
C PRO A 16 -6.60 -14.04 -21.28
N ARG A 17 -7.41 -13.50 -20.34
CA ARG A 17 -7.93 -12.14 -20.45
C ARG A 17 -6.81 -11.12 -20.28
N ARG A 18 -6.93 -9.98 -20.96
CA ARG A 18 -6.02 -8.82 -20.80
C ARG A 18 -6.03 -8.25 -19.38
N PHE A 19 -7.16 -8.36 -18.68
CA PHE A 19 -7.33 -8.05 -17.27
C PHE A 19 -7.70 -9.36 -16.55
N PRO A 20 -6.71 -10.22 -16.26
CA PRO A 20 -6.98 -11.51 -15.67
C PRO A 20 -7.25 -11.39 -14.16
N GLY A 21 -7.78 -12.44 -13.56
CA GLY A 21 -7.96 -12.52 -12.11
C GLY A 21 -6.62 -12.62 -11.36
N HIS A 22 -6.64 -12.33 -10.06
CA HIS A 22 -5.44 -12.36 -9.20
C HIS A 22 -4.71 -13.72 -9.21
N GLY A 23 -5.42 -14.83 -9.45
CA GLY A 23 -4.82 -16.16 -9.56
C GLY A 23 -3.84 -16.30 -10.73
N GLU A 24 -4.08 -15.60 -11.84
CA GLU A 24 -3.14 -15.57 -12.98
C GLU A 24 -1.89 -14.76 -12.65
N VAL A 25 -2.06 -13.64 -11.94
CA VAL A 25 -0.93 -12.82 -11.46
C VAL A 25 -0.06 -13.61 -10.48
N LEU A 26 -0.67 -14.39 -9.57
CA LEU A 26 0.07 -15.30 -8.69
C LEU A 26 0.86 -16.34 -9.48
N ARG A 27 0.22 -17.03 -10.45
CA ARG A 27 0.91 -17.98 -11.33
C ARG A 27 2.11 -17.36 -12.03
N TYR A 28 1.96 -16.14 -12.54
CA TYR A 28 3.05 -15.38 -13.18
C TYR A 28 4.22 -15.13 -12.22
N LEU A 29 3.95 -14.70 -10.98
CA LEU A 29 4.99 -14.46 -9.96
C LEU A 29 5.68 -15.75 -9.52
N GLU A 30 4.95 -16.86 -9.38
CA GLU A 30 5.53 -18.17 -9.09
C GLU A 30 6.40 -18.67 -10.26
N ALA A 31 5.98 -18.43 -11.51
CA ALA A 31 6.78 -18.77 -12.68
C ALA A 31 8.07 -17.94 -12.73
N PHE A 32 7.99 -16.65 -12.39
CA PHE A 32 9.16 -15.79 -12.23
C PHE A 32 10.12 -16.34 -11.17
N ALA A 33 9.62 -16.65 -9.96
CA ALA A 33 10.43 -17.19 -8.87
C ALA A 33 11.12 -18.51 -9.24
N ARG A 34 10.42 -19.42 -9.93
CA ARG A 34 11.02 -20.66 -10.46
C ARG A 34 12.06 -20.40 -11.53
N ARG A 35 11.79 -19.51 -12.49
CA ARG A 35 12.68 -19.21 -13.63
C ARG A 35 14.05 -18.67 -13.19
N PHE A 36 14.06 -17.93 -12.08
CA PHE A 36 15.26 -17.29 -11.52
C PHE A 36 15.77 -17.97 -10.23
N ASP A 37 15.26 -19.17 -9.91
CA ASP A 37 15.69 -19.99 -8.76
C ASP A 37 15.65 -19.26 -7.40
N LEU A 38 14.63 -18.42 -7.20
CA LEU A 38 14.53 -17.57 -6.01
C LEU A 38 14.06 -18.33 -4.77
N HIS A 39 13.44 -19.50 -4.94
CA HIS A 39 12.89 -20.28 -3.82
C HIS A 39 13.97 -20.71 -2.81
N GLY A 40 15.20 -20.96 -3.27
CA GLY A 40 16.32 -21.31 -2.39
C GLY A 40 16.79 -20.15 -1.49
N LEU A 41 16.42 -18.91 -1.82
CA LEU A 41 16.80 -17.70 -1.10
C LEU A 41 15.73 -17.23 -0.10
N VAL A 42 14.51 -17.78 -0.16
CA VAL A 42 13.36 -17.32 0.63
C VAL A 42 13.11 -18.25 1.82
N ARG A 43 13.20 -17.70 3.03
CA ARG A 43 12.77 -18.37 4.26
C ARG A 43 11.29 -18.07 4.54
N LEU A 44 10.40 -18.94 4.04
CA LEU A 44 8.97 -18.84 4.31
C LEU A 44 8.65 -19.13 5.79
N GLN A 45 7.54 -18.55 6.27
CA GLN A 45 7.09 -18.66 7.67
C GLN A 45 8.10 -18.12 8.69
N THR A 46 8.88 -17.12 8.27
CA THR A 46 9.85 -16.40 9.09
C THR A 46 9.46 -14.93 9.09
N GLU A 47 8.94 -14.47 10.24
CA GLU A 47 8.49 -13.09 10.41
C GLU A 47 9.62 -12.26 11.02
N VAL A 48 10.00 -11.17 10.35
CA VAL A 48 10.96 -10.21 10.87
C VAL A 48 10.27 -9.35 11.92
N VAL A 49 10.83 -9.31 13.13
CA VAL A 49 10.24 -8.61 14.29
C VAL A 49 11.05 -7.39 14.74
N SER A 50 12.35 -7.32 14.42
CA SER A 50 13.19 -6.17 14.74
C SER A 50 14.36 -6.07 13.77
N VAL A 51 14.74 -4.85 13.42
CA VAL A 51 15.95 -4.54 12.65
C VAL A 51 16.65 -3.38 13.34
N ARG A 52 17.88 -3.59 13.80
CA ARG A 52 18.62 -2.62 14.61
C ARG A 52 20.04 -2.45 14.12
N ARG A 53 20.55 -1.22 14.16
CA ARG A 53 21.95 -0.94 13.90
C ARG A 53 22.80 -1.55 15.01
N ARG A 54 23.80 -2.33 14.63
CA ARG A 54 24.84 -2.82 15.53
C ARG A 54 25.94 -1.76 15.62
N VAL A 55 26.24 -1.32 16.84
CA VAL A 55 27.43 -0.52 17.14
C VAL A 55 28.41 -1.46 17.82
N ASP A 56 29.40 -1.96 17.11
CA ASP A 56 30.50 -2.66 17.75
C ASP A 56 31.63 -1.69 18.11
N GLY A 57 32.41 -2.04 19.15
CA GLY A 57 33.53 -1.22 19.62
C GLY A 57 34.70 -1.11 18.64
N ALA A 58 34.60 -1.74 17.46
CA ALA A 58 35.60 -1.74 16.40
C ALA A 58 35.21 -0.87 15.19
N GLY A 59 33.99 -0.31 15.16
CA GLY A 59 33.52 0.60 14.12
C GLY A 59 32.96 -0.08 12.86
N ALA A 60 32.72 -1.40 12.88
CA ALA A 60 32.03 -2.09 11.79
C ALA A 60 30.52 -1.92 11.95
N ALA A 61 29.91 -1.17 11.04
CA ALA A 61 28.46 -0.96 11.01
C ALA A 61 27.78 -2.15 10.31
N GLY A 62 27.05 -2.96 11.08
CA GLY A 62 26.17 -4.01 10.56
C GLY A 62 24.74 -3.85 11.10
N TRP A 63 23.81 -4.61 10.55
CA TRP A 63 22.40 -4.61 10.95
C TRP A 63 22.02 -5.96 11.53
N SER A 64 21.59 -5.97 12.78
CA SER A 64 20.94 -7.13 13.39
C SER A 64 19.50 -7.19 12.89
N VAL A 65 19.10 -8.36 12.38
CA VAL A 65 17.73 -8.67 11.99
C VAL A 65 17.24 -9.81 12.87
N SER A 66 16.25 -9.52 13.72
CA SER A 66 15.59 -10.49 14.57
C SER A 66 14.33 -11.02 13.91
N TYR A 67 14.10 -12.33 13.98
CA TYR A 67 12.95 -12.98 13.36
C TYR A 67 12.42 -14.18 14.16
N CYS A 68 11.14 -14.50 13.97
CA CYS A 68 10.48 -15.66 14.54
C CYS A 68 10.12 -16.64 13.42
N SER A 69 10.48 -17.92 13.55
CA SER A 69 10.08 -18.96 12.58
C SER A 69 9.09 -19.96 13.18
N THR A 70 7.94 -20.13 12.54
CA THR A 70 6.95 -21.13 12.99
C THR A 70 7.33 -22.57 12.61
N LYS A 71 8.34 -22.77 11.75
CA LYS A 71 8.90 -24.12 11.45
C LYS A 71 9.81 -24.65 12.55
N LEU A 72 10.47 -23.75 13.28
CA LEU A 72 11.42 -24.08 14.35
C LEU A 72 10.76 -24.05 15.74
N ALA A 73 9.51 -23.60 15.82
CA ALA A 73 8.72 -23.43 17.04
C ALA A 73 8.27 -24.75 17.72
N SER A 74 9.06 -25.83 17.64
CA SER A 74 8.81 -27.06 18.41
C SER A 74 8.98 -26.86 19.92
N VAL A 75 9.66 -25.79 20.37
CA VAL A 75 9.74 -25.41 21.79
C VAL A 75 9.86 -23.88 21.91
N GLY A 76 8.73 -23.17 22.02
CA GLY A 76 8.70 -21.72 22.23
C GLY A 76 8.91 -20.88 20.97
N ASN A 77 8.36 -19.66 20.97
CA ASN A 77 8.67 -18.64 19.97
C ASN A 77 10.07 -18.09 20.27
N GLU A 78 11.12 -18.85 19.94
CA GLU A 78 12.49 -18.34 20.03
C GLU A 78 12.70 -17.27 18.95
N VAL A 79 13.19 -16.11 19.38
CA VAL A 79 13.61 -15.03 18.49
C VAL A 79 15.05 -15.32 18.10
N GLU A 80 15.26 -15.55 16.82
CA GLU A 80 16.60 -15.71 16.24
C GLU A 80 17.12 -14.37 15.73
N GLU A 81 18.43 -14.23 15.66
CA GLU A 81 19.10 -13.02 15.19
C GLU A 81 20.20 -13.37 14.18
N GLU A 82 20.24 -12.63 13.07
CA GLU A 82 21.30 -12.72 12.07
C GLU A 82 21.78 -11.31 11.71
N VAL A 83 23.07 -11.18 11.38
CA VAL A 83 23.69 -9.90 11.05
C VAL A 83 23.90 -9.78 9.55
N PHE A 84 23.53 -8.64 9.00
CA PHE A 84 23.67 -8.32 7.58
C PHE A 84 24.39 -6.99 7.38
N ASP A 85 25.12 -6.85 6.27
CA ASP A 85 25.74 -5.59 5.87
C ASP A 85 24.72 -4.55 5.40
N ALA A 86 23.61 -5.03 4.83
CA ALA A 86 22.50 -4.20 4.36
C ALA A 86 21.14 -4.93 4.49
N VAL A 87 20.07 -4.15 4.64
CA VAL A 87 18.68 -4.61 4.68
C VAL A 87 17.86 -3.85 3.64
N VAL A 88 17.18 -4.60 2.78
CA VAL A 88 16.25 -4.05 1.79
C VAL A 88 14.82 -4.36 2.23
N VAL A 89 14.04 -3.32 2.49
CA VAL A 89 12.68 -3.41 3.02
C VAL A 89 11.68 -3.50 1.86
N CYS A 90 10.99 -4.64 1.78
CA CYS A 90 10.02 -4.98 0.73
C CYS A 90 8.68 -5.50 1.31
N ASN A 91 8.27 -5.06 2.51
CA ASN A 91 7.11 -5.62 3.23
C ASN A 91 5.74 -5.14 2.68
N GLY A 92 5.74 -4.28 1.67
CA GLY A 92 4.52 -3.71 1.08
C GLY A 92 3.80 -2.72 2.00
N HIS A 93 2.70 -2.16 1.51
CA HIS A 93 1.98 -1.08 2.19
C HIS A 93 0.46 -1.11 1.95
N PHE A 94 -0.10 -2.27 1.61
CA PHE A 94 -1.55 -2.49 1.41
C PHE A 94 -2.13 -3.47 2.44
N THR A 95 -1.63 -3.38 3.68
CA THR A 95 -2.03 -4.25 4.81
C THR A 95 -2.61 -3.44 5.96
N GLU A 96 -1.91 -2.42 6.46
CA GLU A 96 -2.36 -1.60 7.60
C GLU A 96 -3.51 -0.64 7.19
N PRO A 97 -4.74 -0.84 7.66
CA PRO A 97 -5.90 -0.06 7.20
C PRO A 97 -5.85 1.42 7.59
N ARG A 98 -6.40 2.28 6.73
CA ARG A 98 -6.77 3.65 7.09
C ARG A 98 -8.29 3.75 7.16
N LEU A 99 -8.81 4.12 8.33
CA LEU A 99 -10.23 4.36 8.52
C LEU A 99 -10.55 5.83 8.27
N ALA A 100 -11.76 6.09 7.77
CA ALA A 100 -12.29 7.44 7.67
C ALA A 100 -12.83 7.86 9.03
N ASP A 101 -12.58 9.11 9.41
CA ASP A 101 -13.20 9.71 10.59
C ASP A 101 -14.64 10.09 10.26
N ILE A 102 -15.60 9.58 11.03
CA ILE A 102 -17.04 9.77 10.81
C ILE A 102 -17.65 10.19 12.16
N ALA A 103 -18.25 11.37 12.22
CA ALA A 103 -18.89 11.83 13.45
C ALA A 103 -20.05 10.90 13.85
N GLY A 104 -20.15 10.56 15.15
CA GLY A 104 -21.23 9.72 15.68
C GLY A 104 -21.09 8.21 15.38
N ILE A 105 -19.98 7.80 14.75
CA ILE A 105 -19.77 6.41 14.32
C ILE A 105 -19.72 5.39 15.48
N ASP A 106 -19.28 5.81 16.66
CA ASP A 106 -19.22 4.96 17.86
C ASP A 106 -20.60 4.53 18.36
N GLY A 107 -21.63 5.35 18.11
CA GLY A 107 -23.03 5.06 18.46
C GLY A 107 -23.82 4.37 17.35
N TRP A 108 -23.25 4.26 16.14
CA TRP A 108 -23.96 3.68 14.98
C TRP A 108 -24.04 2.16 15.08
N PRO A 109 -25.24 1.55 15.01
CA PRO A 109 -25.46 0.14 15.37
C PRO A 109 -25.09 -0.87 14.28
N GLY A 110 -24.77 -0.41 13.06
CA GLY A 110 -24.50 -1.29 11.92
C GLY A 110 -23.08 -1.86 11.92
N LYS A 111 -22.76 -2.65 10.89
CA LYS A 111 -21.45 -3.28 10.75
C LYS A 111 -20.44 -2.34 10.08
N GLN A 112 -19.28 -2.17 10.70
CA GLN A 112 -18.16 -1.45 10.10
C GLN A 112 -17.08 -2.43 9.66
N MET A 113 -16.47 -2.18 8.50
CA MET A 113 -15.29 -2.92 8.06
C MET A 113 -14.41 -2.11 7.12
N HIS A 114 -13.14 -2.47 7.01
CA HIS A 114 -12.25 -1.95 5.97
C HIS A 114 -12.24 -2.88 4.75
N SER A 115 -11.99 -2.32 3.57
CA SER A 115 -11.79 -3.07 2.31
C SER A 115 -10.73 -4.18 2.41
N HIS A 116 -9.75 -4.04 3.31
CA HIS A 116 -8.76 -5.08 3.62
C HIS A 116 -9.39 -6.42 4.05
N SER A 117 -10.56 -6.38 4.69
CA SER A 117 -11.27 -7.57 5.16
C SER A 117 -12.36 -8.04 4.19
N TYR A 118 -12.60 -7.31 3.09
CA TYR A 118 -13.53 -7.72 2.04
C TYR A 118 -12.99 -8.93 1.29
N ARG A 119 -13.86 -9.88 0.95
CA ARG A 119 -13.47 -11.13 0.25
C ARG A 119 -14.40 -11.50 -0.89
N VAL A 120 -15.71 -11.43 -0.67
CA VAL A 120 -16.75 -11.80 -1.62
C VAL A 120 -18.01 -10.96 -1.38
N PRO A 121 -18.90 -10.78 -2.37
CA PRO A 121 -20.09 -9.97 -2.24
C PRO A 121 -21.23 -10.67 -1.48
N ASP A 122 -21.32 -12.00 -1.49
CA ASP A 122 -22.47 -12.77 -0.97
C ASP A 122 -22.97 -12.35 0.42
N PRO A 123 -22.10 -12.02 1.41
CA PRO A 123 -22.54 -11.57 2.73
C PRO A 123 -23.33 -10.26 2.75
N PHE A 124 -23.34 -9.50 1.64
CA PHE A 124 -24.05 -8.22 1.50
C PHE A 124 -25.40 -8.37 0.80
N HIS A 125 -25.84 -9.60 0.50
CA HIS A 125 -27.10 -9.85 -0.19
C HIS A 125 -28.29 -9.17 0.51
N GLY A 126 -29.01 -8.31 -0.21
CA GLY A 126 -30.20 -7.60 0.30
C GLY A 126 -29.94 -6.50 1.34
N GLN A 127 -28.68 -6.16 1.61
CA GLN A 127 -28.30 -5.09 2.56
C GLN A 127 -28.18 -3.73 1.88
N VAL A 128 -28.25 -2.65 2.67
CA VAL A 128 -27.85 -1.29 2.27
C VAL A 128 -26.42 -1.06 2.73
N VAL A 129 -25.52 -0.86 1.76
CA VAL A 129 -24.08 -0.75 1.99
C VAL A 129 -23.60 0.65 1.66
N VAL A 130 -22.93 1.31 2.59
CA VAL A 130 -22.22 2.57 2.35
C VAL A 130 -20.74 2.28 2.13
N VAL A 131 -20.19 2.72 1.00
CA VAL A 131 -18.78 2.57 0.64
C VAL A 131 -18.09 3.92 0.76
N VAL A 132 -17.08 4.04 1.63
CA VAL A 132 -16.36 5.30 1.88
C VAL A 132 -15.09 5.36 1.05
N GLY A 133 -15.09 6.21 0.02
CA GLY A 133 -14.01 6.42 -0.95
C GLY A 133 -14.25 5.70 -2.27
N TYR A 134 -13.94 6.36 -3.39
CA TYR A 134 -14.18 5.85 -4.75
C TYR A 134 -12.92 5.87 -5.64
N ARG A 135 -11.79 5.41 -5.08
CA ARG A 135 -10.58 5.06 -5.85
C ARG A 135 -10.65 3.60 -6.28
N SER A 136 -9.53 2.95 -6.57
CA SER A 136 -9.48 1.56 -7.09
C SER A 136 -10.35 0.58 -6.30
N SER A 137 -10.12 0.41 -4.98
CA SER A 137 -10.92 -0.53 -4.17
C SER A 137 -12.39 -0.14 -4.07
N GLY A 138 -12.69 1.15 -3.86
CA GLY A 138 -14.08 1.62 -3.75
C GLY A 138 -14.85 1.45 -5.06
N PHE A 139 -14.20 1.70 -6.19
CA PHE A 139 -14.75 1.49 -7.53
C PHE A 139 -15.09 0.01 -7.79
N ASP A 140 -14.13 -0.90 -7.56
CA ASP A 140 -14.35 -2.32 -7.82
C ASP A 140 -15.34 -2.95 -6.83
N ILE A 141 -15.14 -2.72 -5.52
CA ILE A 141 -15.95 -3.32 -4.45
C ILE A 141 -17.40 -2.83 -4.52
N SER A 142 -17.64 -1.54 -4.77
CA SER A 142 -19.02 -1.03 -4.85
C SER A 142 -19.81 -1.68 -6.00
N ARG A 143 -19.16 -1.93 -7.14
CA ARG A 143 -19.78 -2.58 -8.30
C ARG A 143 -19.98 -4.08 -8.08
N GLU A 144 -19.04 -4.75 -7.42
CA GLU A 144 -19.18 -6.17 -7.08
C GLU A 144 -20.32 -6.38 -6.07
N ILE A 145 -20.40 -5.54 -5.03
CA ILE A 145 -21.47 -5.58 -4.03
C ILE A 145 -22.83 -5.19 -4.64
N ALA A 146 -22.88 -4.24 -5.58
CA ALA A 146 -24.11 -3.85 -6.27
C ALA A 146 -24.80 -5.03 -6.98
N GLY A 147 -24.06 -6.09 -7.33
CA GLY A 147 -24.61 -7.32 -7.89
C GLY A 147 -25.49 -8.15 -6.93
N VAL A 148 -25.43 -7.90 -5.62
CA VAL A 148 -26.19 -8.67 -4.61
C VAL A 148 -26.91 -7.80 -3.56
N ALA A 149 -26.41 -6.59 -3.30
CA ALA A 149 -26.96 -5.67 -2.30
C ALA A 149 -28.31 -5.07 -2.74
N ARG A 150 -29.10 -4.64 -1.75
CA ARG A 150 -30.34 -3.89 -2.02
C ARG A 150 -30.00 -2.52 -2.60
N GLU A 151 -29.13 -1.78 -1.92
CA GLU A 151 -28.63 -0.46 -2.34
C GLU A 151 -27.15 -0.31 -1.96
N VAL A 152 -26.40 0.42 -2.78
CA VAL A 152 -25.01 0.78 -2.52
C VAL A 152 -24.86 2.30 -2.62
N HIS A 153 -24.34 2.93 -1.56
CA HIS A 153 -24.12 4.37 -1.48
C HIS A 153 -22.63 4.65 -1.37
N VAL A 154 -22.05 5.24 -2.41
CA VAL A 154 -20.64 5.62 -2.42
C VAL A 154 -20.49 7.05 -1.89
N ALA A 155 -19.74 7.22 -0.82
CA ALA A 155 -19.34 8.52 -0.30
C ALA A 155 -17.93 8.88 -0.81
N ASP A 156 -17.80 9.91 -1.63
CA ASP A 156 -16.49 10.33 -2.13
C ASP A 156 -16.26 11.84 -2.03
N ARG A 157 -15.06 12.21 -1.59
CA ARG A 157 -14.67 13.61 -1.36
C ARG A 157 -14.44 14.43 -2.63
N SER A 158 -14.36 13.78 -3.79
CA SER A 158 -14.22 14.46 -5.08
C SER A 158 -15.57 14.78 -5.74
N LEU A 159 -16.67 14.26 -5.19
CA LEU A 159 -17.99 14.57 -5.68
C LEU A 159 -18.44 15.95 -5.17
N PRO A 160 -19.01 16.80 -6.06
CA PRO A 160 -19.58 18.07 -5.64
C PRO A 160 -20.78 17.83 -4.74
N SER A 161 -21.03 18.76 -3.82
CA SER A 161 -22.13 18.70 -2.86
C SER A 161 -23.53 18.89 -3.48
N ALA A 162 -23.64 19.05 -4.81
CA ALA A 162 -24.91 19.17 -5.53
C ALA A 162 -24.78 18.78 -7.03
N ASP A 163 -25.81 18.08 -7.53
CA ASP A 163 -26.16 17.87 -8.94
C ASP A 163 -25.03 17.50 -9.92
N SER A 164 -24.38 16.35 -9.71
CA SER A 164 -23.70 15.66 -10.81
C SER A 164 -24.04 14.17 -10.79
N THR A 165 -24.92 13.76 -11.70
CA THR A 165 -25.05 12.34 -12.05
C THR A 165 -23.73 11.89 -12.65
N CYS A 166 -22.93 11.15 -11.89
CA CYS A 166 -21.78 10.45 -12.43
C CYS A 166 -22.33 9.37 -13.36
N GLU A 167 -22.25 9.57 -14.68
CA GLU A 167 -22.55 8.55 -15.68
C GLU A 167 -21.50 7.43 -15.59
N THR A 168 -21.59 6.62 -14.54
CA THR A 168 -20.93 5.32 -14.46
C THR A 168 -21.95 4.25 -14.81
N ALA A 169 -21.52 3.24 -15.55
CA ALA A 169 -22.37 2.20 -16.14
C ALA A 169 -23.51 1.76 -15.20
N ARG A 170 -24.75 1.98 -15.64
CA ARG A 170 -26.02 1.85 -14.91
C ARG A 170 -26.09 0.60 -14.02
N CYS A 171 -25.64 0.72 -12.78
CA CYS A 171 -26.08 -0.15 -11.70
C CYS A 171 -27.23 0.61 -11.04
N ASP A 172 -28.47 0.18 -11.28
CA ASP A 172 -29.67 0.93 -10.87
C ASP A 172 -29.77 1.14 -9.35
N ASN A 173 -29.02 0.35 -8.57
CA ASN A 173 -28.95 0.40 -7.12
C ASN A 173 -27.65 1.04 -6.57
N LEU A 174 -26.85 1.71 -7.40
CA LEU A 174 -25.61 2.39 -7.00
C LEU A 174 -25.79 3.92 -7.05
N SER A 175 -25.67 4.56 -5.88
CA SER A 175 -25.82 6.01 -5.73
C SER A 175 -24.53 6.65 -5.21
N PHE A 176 -24.29 7.91 -5.60
CA PHE A 176 -23.09 8.65 -5.26
C PHE A 176 -23.44 9.86 -4.41
N HIS A 177 -22.67 10.07 -3.35
CA HIS A 177 -22.88 11.10 -2.33
C HIS A 177 -21.55 11.80 -2.04
N PRO A 178 -21.59 13.07 -1.60
CA PRO A 178 -20.42 13.67 -0.95
C PRO A 178 -20.07 12.91 0.33
N VAL A 179 -19.03 13.36 1.05
CA VAL A 179 -18.58 12.68 2.27
C VAL A 179 -19.71 12.57 3.31
N ILE A 180 -19.64 11.51 4.13
CA ILE A 180 -20.53 11.33 5.27
C ILE A 180 -20.32 12.50 6.23
N GLU A 181 -21.40 13.17 6.59
CA GLU A 181 -21.41 14.22 7.61
C GLU A 181 -21.42 13.59 9.01
N ARG A 182 -22.31 12.62 9.25
CA ARG A 182 -22.42 11.90 10.52
C ARG A 182 -23.15 10.56 10.37
N ALA A 183 -22.93 9.67 11.33
CA ALA A 183 -23.72 8.47 11.57
C ALA A 183 -24.58 8.65 12.83
N GLU A 184 -25.77 8.06 12.84
CA GLU A 184 -26.81 8.25 13.86
C GLU A 184 -27.13 6.92 14.58
N GLU A 185 -27.49 6.99 15.86
CA GLU A 185 -27.73 5.81 16.73
C GLU A 185 -28.89 4.91 16.25
N ASP A 186 -29.79 5.43 15.42
CA ASP A 186 -30.91 4.67 14.86
C ASP A 186 -30.56 3.91 13.55
N GLY A 187 -29.28 3.91 13.17
CA GLY A 187 -28.75 3.31 11.94
C GLY A 187 -28.67 4.26 10.75
N GLY A 188 -29.07 5.53 10.90
CA GLY A 188 -28.96 6.55 9.86
C GLY A 188 -27.52 6.92 9.52
N VAL A 189 -27.25 7.16 8.25
CA VAL A 189 -26.03 7.77 7.73
C VAL A 189 -26.44 9.00 6.93
N VAL A 190 -25.91 10.16 7.33
CA VAL A 190 -26.24 11.47 6.74
C VAL A 190 -25.02 11.95 5.96
N PHE A 191 -25.22 12.31 4.70
CA PHE A 191 -24.19 12.87 3.82
C PHE A 191 -24.28 14.39 3.79
N GLN A 192 -23.20 15.05 3.34
CA GLN A 192 -23.14 16.53 3.30
C GLN A 192 -24.14 17.21 2.37
N ASP A 193 -24.78 16.49 1.45
CA ASP A 193 -25.87 17.00 0.60
C ASP A 193 -27.23 16.96 1.33
N GLY A 194 -27.27 16.49 2.59
CA GLY A 194 -28.48 16.31 3.37
C GLY A 194 -29.20 14.98 3.12
N THR A 195 -28.72 14.16 2.18
CA THR A 195 -29.24 12.81 1.94
C THR A 195 -29.03 11.97 3.21
N ARG A 196 -30.06 11.21 3.57
CA ARG A 196 -30.03 10.31 4.73
C ARG A 196 -30.48 8.92 4.33
N VAL A 197 -29.66 7.92 4.66
CA VAL A 197 -29.93 6.51 4.34
C VAL A 197 -29.86 5.67 5.60
N LYS A 198 -30.69 4.65 5.71
CA LYS A 198 -30.59 3.66 6.80
C LYS A 198 -29.73 2.51 6.30
N ALA A 199 -28.50 2.44 6.79
CA ALA A 199 -27.49 1.51 6.29
C ALA A 199 -27.30 0.33 7.24
N ASP A 200 -26.98 -0.82 6.67
CA ASP A 200 -26.63 -2.03 7.43
C ASP A 200 -25.11 -2.15 7.61
N VAL A 201 -24.34 -1.68 6.60
CA VAL A 201 -22.88 -1.78 6.57
C VAL A 201 -22.22 -0.48 6.10
N ILE A 202 -21.12 -0.12 6.74
CA ILE A 202 -20.15 0.87 6.24
C ILE A 202 -18.83 0.15 5.91
N ILE A 203 -18.38 0.26 4.65
CA ILE A 203 -17.10 -0.27 4.15
C ILE A 203 -16.13 0.87 3.88
N HIS A 204 -15.07 0.97 4.68
CA HIS A 204 -14.00 1.92 4.46
C HIS A 204 -13.09 1.46 3.31
N CYS A 205 -13.15 2.17 2.18
CA CYS A 205 -12.24 2.07 1.05
C CYS A 205 -11.26 3.27 1.03
N ALA A 206 -10.82 3.68 2.22
CA ALA A 206 -10.01 4.89 2.44
C ALA A 206 -8.49 4.66 2.32
N GLY A 207 -8.08 3.46 1.89
CA GLY A 207 -6.69 3.11 1.63
C GLY A 207 -5.95 2.61 2.86
N TYR A 208 -4.63 2.74 2.85
CA TYR A 208 -3.75 2.08 3.82
C TYR A 208 -2.70 3.04 4.37
N LYS A 209 -2.00 2.60 5.42
CA LYS A 209 -0.86 3.31 6.00
C LYS A 209 0.43 2.56 5.70
N TYR A 210 1.53 3.29 5.57
CA TYR A 210 2.84 2.66 5.70
C TYR A 210 3.04 2.26 7.15
N ASN A 211 3.55 1.04 7.37
CA ASN A 211 3.77 0.51 8.71
C ASN A 211 5.03 -0.37 8.70
N TYR A 212 5.95 -0.09 9.62
CA TYR A 212 7.22 -0.79 9.78
C TYR A 212 7.50 -1.07 11.25
N PRO A 213 6.69 -1.94 11.89
CA PRO A 213 6.82 -2.20 13.33
C PRO A 213 8.21 -2.76 13.69
N PHE A 214 8.85 -3.49 12.76
CA PHE A 214 10.20 -4.02 12.95
C PHE A 214 11.31 -2.94 12.89
N LEU A 215 11.00 -1.69 12.54
CA LEU A 215 11.95 -0.55 12.57
C LEU A 215 11.65 0.42 13.72
N SER A 216 10.69 0.13 14.60
CA SER A 216 10.22 1.10 15.61
C SER A 216 11.19 1.39 16.74
N ASP A 217 12.12 0.46 17.02
CA ASP A 217 13.06 0.57 18.14
C ASP A 217 14.12 1.67 17.94
N ASP A 218 14.29 2.12 16.69
CA ASP A 218 15.25 3.15 16.33
C ASP A 218 14.59 4.22 15.45
N HIS A 219 14.03 5.25 16.08
CA HIS A 219 13.42 6.40 15.39
C HIS A 219 14.40 7.17 14.49
N SER A 220 15.71 6.88 14.55
CA SER A 220 16.68 7.44 13.62
C SER A 220 16.67 6.75 12.26
N VAL A 221 15.97 5.60 12.13
CA VAL A 221 15.96 4.81 10.89
C VAL A 221 15.05 5.44 9.83
N ILE A 222 13.76 5.61 10.13
CA ILE A 222 12.78 6.26 9.26
C ILE A 222 11.65 6.89 10.07
N SER A 223 11.03 7.94 9.53
CA SER A 223 9.78 8.49 10.04
C SER A 223 8.63 8.22 9.08
N VAL A 224 7.42 8.03 9.62
CA VAL A 224 6.17 7.96 8.85
C VAL A 224 5.23 9.05 9.37
N ASP A 225 5.03 10.11 8.58
CA ASP A 225 4.19 11.26 8.94
C ASP A 225 3.12 11.51 7.86
N ASP A 226 1.84 11.31 8.18
CA ASP A 226 0.71 11.26 7.23
C ASP A 226 1.10 10.55 5.92
N ASN A 227 1.52 9.28 5.99
CA ASN A 227 1.97 8.47 4.84
C ASN A 227 3.17 9.02 4.04
N ARG A 228 3.93 9.99 4.55
CA ARG A 228 5.27 10.30 4.06
C ARG A 228 6.28 9.43 4.82
N VAL A 229 6.89 8.47 4.13
CA VAL A 229 8.06 7.72 4.64
C VAL A 229 9.30 8.52 4.28
N GLY A 230 10.09 8.94 5.26
CA GLY A 230 11.21 9.81 4.93
C GLY A 230 12.14 10.24 6.07
N PRO A 231 13.19 11.00 5.70
CA PRO A 231 13.54 11.43 4.33
C PRO A 231 14.08 10.28 3.45
N LEU A 232 13.68 10.22 2.17
CA LEU A 232 14.13 9.20 1.20
C LEU A 232 14.49 9.81 -0.15
N TYR A 233 15.76 9.71 -0.53
CA TYR A 233 16.22 10.03 -1.88
C TYR A 233 15.60 9.07 -2.89
N LYS A 234 14.90 9.64 -3.88
CA LYS A 234 14.18 8.93 -4.94
C LYS A 234 13.27 7.79 -4.43
N HIS A 235 12.70 7.97 -3.24
CA HIS A 235 11.82 7.01 -2.56
C HIS A 235 12.48 5.66 -2.17
N VAL A 236 13.80 5.54 -2.28
CA VAL A 236 14.54 4.27 -2.07
C VAL A 236 15.58 4.40 -0.94
N PHE A 237 16.36 5.48 -0.93
CA PHE A 237 17.56 5.59 -0.08
C PHE A 237 17.35 6.60 1.05
N PRO A 238 17.34 6.19 2.33
CA PRO A 238 17.46 7.11 3.46
C PRO A 238 18.87 7.71 3.46
N PRO A 239 19.05 9.03 3.27
CA PRO A 239 20.38 9.60 3.02
C PRO A 239 21.41 9.34 4.12
N HIS A 240 20.98 9.19 5.37
CA HIS A 240 21.86 8.97 6.53
C HIS A 240 22.20 7.50 6.78
N LEU A 241 21.54 6.58 6.07
CA LEU A 241 21.68 5.13 6.28
C LEU A 241 22.09 4.40 5.01
N ALA A 242 21.95 5.03 3.84
CA ALA A 242 22.41 4.48 2.59
C ALA A 242 23.94 4.24 2.63
N PRO A 243 24.43 3.11 2.09
CA PRO A 243 23.70 2.09 1.33
C PRO A 243 23.20 0.91 2.19
N HIS A 244 23.00 1.06 3.50
CA HIS A 244 22.73 -0.08 4.39
C HIS A 244 21.27 -0.37 4.71
N ILE A 245 20.38 0.64 4.73
CA ILE A 245 18.93 0.45 4.80
C ILE A 245 18.32 1.03 3.54
N LEU A 246 17.51 0.24 2.83
CA LEU A 246 16.93 0.62 1.54
C LEU A 246 15.47 0.19 1.47
N PHE A 247 14.67 0.85 0.64
CA PHE A 247 13.26 0.53 0.45
C PHE A 247 12.95 0.25 -1.01
N ILE A 248 12.15 -0.78 -1.27
CA ILE A 248 11.61 -1.07 -2.60
C ILE A 248 10.09 -1.10 -2.51
N GLY A 249 9.46 -0.46 -3.49
CA GLY A 249 8.02 -0.52 -3.70
C GLY A 249 7.19 0.36 -2.79
N LEU A 250 7.74 1.48 -2.31
CA LEU A 250 6.94 2.53 -1.67
C LEU A 250 6.04 3.27 -2.65
N PRO A 251 6.50 3.65 -3.87
CA PRO A 251 5.64 4.45 -4.73
C PRO A 251 4.39 3.70 -5.18
N PHE A 252 3.28 4.42 -5.30
CA PHE A 252 1.99 3.86 -5.72
C PHE A 252 1.43 4.59 -6.95
N LYS A 253 0.45 3.96 -7.61
CA LYS A 253 -0.12 4.38 -8.91
C LYS A 253 0.85 4.41 -10.10
N GLY A 254 2.03 3.81 -9.97
CA GLY A 254 2.93 3.51 -11.09
C GLY A 254 2.71 2.11 -11.69
N ILE A 255 3.57 1.72 -12.64
CA ILE A 255 3.62 0.35 -13.17
C ILE A 255 4.49 -0.49 -12.25
N LEU A 256 3.85 -1.21 -11.33
CA LEU A 256 4.53 -1.72 -10.14
C LEU A 256 5.70 -2.67 -10.42
N PHE A 257 5.54 -3.72 -11.24
CA PHE A 257 6.61 -4.72 -11.40
C PHE A 257 7.84 -4.17 -12.14
N SER A 258 7.67 -3.30 -13.15
CA SER A 258 8.80 -2.64 -13.81
C SER A 258 9.54 -1.74 -12.84
N MET A 259 8.80 -0.93 -12.08
CA MET A 259 9.36 -0.06 -11.05
C MET A 259 10.13 -0.87 -9.98
N PHE A 260 9.57 -1.99 -9.48
CA PHE A 260 10.25 -2.84 -8.51
C PHE A 260 11.56 -3.43 -9.07
N GLN A 261 11.56 -3.81 -10.35
CA GLN A 261 12.76 -4.30 -11.03
C GLN A 261 13.82 -3.21 -11.18
N LEU A 262 13.43 -1.99 -11.56
CA LEU A 262 14.36 -0.87 -11.70
C LEU A 262 14.95 -0.45 -10.35
N GLN A 263 14.11 -0.33 -9.32
CA GLN A 263 14.56 -0.07 -7.95
C GLN A 263 15.52 -1.15 -7.44
N SER A 264 15.19 -2.43 -7.61
CA SER A 264 16.06 -3.55 -7.18
C SER A 264 17.38 -3.59 -7.95
N ASN A 265 17.36 -3.34 -9.27
CA ASN A 265 18.58 -3.25 -10.09
C ASN A 265 19.49 -2.09 -9.63
N TRP A 266 18.90 -0.94 -9.31
CA TRP A 266 19.65 0.21 -8.81
C TRP A 266 20.25 -0.06 -7.43
N VAL A 267 19.45 -0.61 -6.50
CA VAL A 267 19.90 -1.04 -5.17
C VAL A 267 21.06 -2.05 -5.29
N ALA A 268 20.94 -3.08 -6.13
CA ALA A 268 22.01 -4.05 -6.33
C ALA A 268 23.27 -3.42 -6.96
N GLY A 269 23.10 -2.47 -7.88
CA GLY A 269 24.20 -1.69 -8.45
C GLY A 269 24.95 -0.88 -7.39
N VAL A 270 24.23 -0.27 -6.46
CA VAL A 270 24.83 0.46 -5.33
C VAL A 270 25.53 -0.48 -4.35
N LEU A 271 24.87 -1.56 -3.93
CA LEU A 271 25.43 -2.52 -2.97
C LEU A 271 26.68 -3.25 -3.50
N SER A 272 26.78 -3.44 -4.82
CA SER A 272 27.96 -4.03 -5.46
C SER A 272 29.09 -3.01 -5.72
N GLY A 273 28.88 -1.72 -5.46
CA GLY A 273 29.82 -0.65 -5.77
C GLY A 273 29.91 -0.30 -7.26
N ARG A 274 29.02 -0.85 -8.10
CA ARG A 274 28.95 -0.53 -9.55
C ARG A 274 28.36 0.85 -9.82
N ILE A 275 27.47 1.32 -8.94
CA ILE A 275 26.80 2.62 -9.04
C ILE A 275 27.11 3.39 -7.76
N GLU A 276 27.68 4.58 -7.89
CA GLU A 276 27.90 5.47 -6.76
C GLU A 276 26.64 6.31 -6.49
N LEU A 277 26.30 6.47 -5.21
CA LEU A 277 25.29 7.42 -4.80
C LEU A 277 25.90 8.83 -4.68
N PRO A 278 25.09 9.89 -4.87
CA PRO A 278 25.50 11.23 -4.46
C PRO A 278 25.85 11.28 -2.97
N SER A 279 26.56 12.32 -2.55
CA SER A 279 26.83 12.54 -1.14
C SER A 279 25.52 12.63 -0.34
N GLN A 280 25.60 12.32 0.96
CA GLN A 280 24.47 12.47 1.88
C GLN A 280 23.85 13.89 1.81
N GLU A 281 24.68 14.92 1.67
CA GLU A 281 24.20 16.30 1.58
C GLU A 281 23.43 16.55 0.28
N GLU A 282 23.91 16.04 -0.85
CA GLU A 282 23.23 16.15 -2.14
C GLU A 282 21.90 15.42 -2.15
N MET A 283 21.86 14.19 -1.62
CA MET A 283 20.63 13.42 -1.46
C MET A 283 19.61 14.16 -0.58
N MET A 284 20.06 14.76 0.54
CA MET A 284 19.18 15.55 1.40
C MET A 284 18.66 16.82 0.72
N ARG A 285 19.50 17.50 -0.08
CA ARG A 285 19.08 18.65 -0.88
C ARG A 285 18.01 18.26 -1.91
N ASP A 286 18.17 17.13 -2.61
CA ASP A 286 17.16 16.60 -3.56
C ASP A 286 15.82 16.32 -2.85
N VAL A 287 15.85 15.66 -1.69
CA VAL A 287 14.64 15.40 -0.90
C VAL A 287 13.94 16.69 -0.47
N ALA A 288 14.70 17.68 -0.01
CA ALA A 288 14.15 18.97 0.44
C ALA A 288 13.53 19.77 -0.73
N LEU A 289 14.15 19.74 -1.91
CA LEU A 289 13.62 20.33 -3.12
C LEU A 289 12.30 19.66 -3.53
N PHE A 290 12.28 18.32 -3.55
CA PHE A 290 11.07 17.56 -3.86
C PHE A 290 9.92 17.88 -2.88
N TYR A 291 10.19 17.97 -1.58
CA TYR A 291 9.17 18.36 -0.60
C TYR A 291 8.65 19.78 -0.84
N SER A 292 9.55 20.71 -1.16
CA SER A 292 9.20 22.11 -1.46
C SER A 292 8.33 22.22 -2.71
N GLU A 293 8.58 21.40 -3.74
CA GLU A 293 7.74 21.33 -4.95
C GLU A 293 6.34 20.78 -4.66
N LEU A 294 6.24 19.74 -3.83
CA LEU A 294 4.94 19.22 -3.39
C LEU A 294 4.16 20.28 -2.61
N GLU A 295 4.81 20.99 -1.69
CA GLU A 295 4.20 22.06 -0.90
C GLU A 295 3.75 23.24 -1.77
N ALA A 296 4.57 23.67 -2.74
CA ALA A 296 4.22 24.72 -3.70
C ALA A 296 3.00 24.37 -4.56
N ARG A 297 2.78 23.07 -4.82
CA ARG A 297 1.60 22.55 -5.53
C ARG A 297 0.38 22.32 -4.61
N GLY A 298 0.50 22.61 -3.31
CA GLY A 298 -0.53 22.32 -2.32
C GLY A 298 -0.80 20.82 -2.13
N CYS A 299 0.18 19.97 -2.46
CA CYS A 299 0.06 18.52 -2.38
C CYS A 299 0.22 18.03 -0.94
N PRO A 300 -0.78 17.38 -0.33
CA PRO A 300 -0.66 16.85 1.03
C PRO A 300 0.44 15.78 1.19
N LYS A 301 1.06 15.71 2.37
CA LYS A 301 2.15 14.76 2.71
C LYS A 301 1.85 13.31 2.31
N ARG A 302 0.61 12.82 2.48
CA ARG A 302 0.18 11.47 2.08
C ARG A 302 0.33 11.11 0.61
N TYR A 303 0.59 12.07 -0.26
CA TYR A 303 0.85 11.86 -1.68
C TYR A 303 2.34 11.95 -2.04
N THR A 304 3.23 11.99 -1.06
CA THR A 304 4.70 12.08 -1.30
C THR A 304 5.23 10.95 -2.17
N HIS A 305 4.60 9.77 -2.13
CA HIS A 305 5.00 8.61 -2.93
C HIS A 305 4.00 8.30 -4.06
N ASP A 306 3.14 9.26 -4.44
CA ASP A 306 2.17 9.09 -5.54
C ASP A 306 2.84 9.41 -6.89
N LEU A 307 2.98 8.41 -7.77
CA LEU A 307 3.53 8.59 -9.13
C LEU A 307 2.46 8.78 -10.22
N GLY A 308 1.18 8.83 -9.84
CA GLY A 308 0.05 8.87 -10.78
C GLY A 308 -0.12 10.20 -11.53
N GLY A 309 0.70 11.20 -11.24
CA GLY A 309 0.68 12.53 -11.87
C GLY A 309 1.36 12.63 -13.25
N GLY A 310 1.69 11.50 -13.89
CA GLY A 310 2.36 11.46 -15.19
C GLY A 310 3.88 11.25 -15.13
N THR A 311 4.46 11.19 -13.93
CA THR A 311 5.91 11.07 -13.71
C THR A 311 6.39 9.61 -13.59
N THR A 312 5.51 8.62 -13.77
CA THR A 312 5.89 7.21 -13.59
C THR A 312 7.01 6.80 -14.55
N TYR A 313 6.89 7.13 -15.83
CA TYR A 313 7.92 6.78 -16.83
C TYR A 313 9.19 7.61 -16.63
N GLU A 314 9.08 8.89 -16.29
CA GLU A 314 10.24 9.74 -15.97
C GLU A 314 11.00 9.28 -14.72
N TYR A 315 10.33 8.59 -13.80
CA TYR A 315 10.96 7.97 -12.63
C TYR A 315 11.63 6.63 -12.98
N ASP A 316 11.03 5.87 -13.89
CA ASP A 316 11.53 4.56 -14.33
C ASP A 316 12.72 4.69 -15.30
N ASP A 317 12.74 5.71 -16.16
CA ASP A 317 13.81 6.02 -17.15
C ASP A 317 15.10 6.56 -16.49
#